data_AF-E5V9H5-F1
#
_entry.id   AF-E5V9H5-F1
#
_cell.length_a   1.000
_cell.length_b   1.000
_cell.length_c   1.000
_cell.angle_alpha   90.00
_cell.angle_beta   90.00
_cell.angle_gamma   90.00
#
_symmetry.space_group_name_H-M   'P 1'
#
loop_
_entity.id
_entity.type
_entity.pdbx_description
1 polymer ?
#
loop_
_entity_poly.entity_id
_entity_poly.type
_entity_poly.pdbx_seq_one_letter_code
_entity_poly.pdbx_strand_id
1 'polypeptide(L)'
;MENRSLVTIAEHSREKILYMLEMAKEFEAHPNRHILDGKVVATLFFEPSTRTRLSFETAANRLGARVIGFSDPKATSSSKGETLKDTIKMVSNYADIIVMRHHLEGAARYASEVTTVPIVNAGDGANQHPSQTMLDLYSIYKTQGTLENLNIFLVGDLKYGRTVHSLLMAMRHFNPTFHFIAPDELRMPEEYKIYCREHNIKYVEHTDFTEEIIADADILYMTRVQRERFTDLMEYERVKNVYILRNKMLEHTRPNLRILHPLPRVNEIAYDVDDNPKAYYFQQAQNGLYAREAILCDVLGITLDEVKKSKGVIQ
;
A
#
# COMPACT_ATOMS: atom_id res chain seq x y z
N MET A 1 7.49 18.83 19.23
CA MET A 1 6.30 18.04 18.86
C MET A 1 6.79 16.74 18.27
N GLU A 2 6.24 15.62 18.71
CA GLU A 2 6.62 14.29 18.23
C GLU A 2 6.30 14.18 16.73
N ASN A 3 7.27 13.77 15.91
CA ASN A 3 7.09 13.63 14.48
C ASN A 3 6.27 12.36 14.19
N ARG A 4 4.97 12.52 13.97
CA ARG A 4 4.01 11.41 13.71
C ARG A 4 3.93 11.01 12.23
N SER A 5 4.96 11.31 11.45
CA SER A 5 5.01 10.97 10.02
C SER A 5 4.91 9.46 9.80
N LEU A 6 4.17 9.07 8.75
CA LEU A 6 4.15 7.71 8.25
C LEU A 6 5.11 7.58 7.06
N VAL A 7 6.39 7.29 7.35
CA VAL A 7 7.41 7.12 6.31
C VAL A 7 7.61 5.66 5.91
N THR A 8 7.64 4.76 6.89
CA THR A 8 7.79 3.31 6.69
C THR A 8 6.85 2.55 7.63
N ILE A 9 6.38 1.39 7.18
CA ILE A 9 5.55 0.50 8.00
C ILE A 9 6.40 -0.30 9.00
N ALA A 10 7.71 -0.43 8.74
CA ALA A 10 8.63 -1.21 9.56
C ALA A 10 8.80 -0.65 11.00
N GLU A 11 8.53 0.64 11.17
CA GLU A 11 8.57 1.34 12.46
C GLU A 11 7.31 1.11 13.30
N HIS A 12 6.24 0.54 12.73
CA HIS A 12 5.02 0.29 13.47
C HIS A 12 5.11 -1.02 14.28
N SER A 13 4.70 -0.93 15.55
CA SER A 13 4.51 -2.10 16.39
C SER A 13 3.27 -2.87 15.96
N ARG A 14 3.16 -4.13 16.43
CA ARG A 14 1.96 -4.96 16.24
C ARG A 14 0.70 -4.26 16.73
N GLU A 15 0.76 -3.66 17.92
CA GLU A 15 -0.35 -2.96 18.57
C GLU A 15 -0.76 -1.74 17.74
N LYS A 16 0.22 -0.99 17.21
CA LYS A 16 -0.05 0.16 16.35
C LYS A 16 -0.74 -0.26 15.06
N ILE A 17 -0.29 -1.33 14.40
CA ILE A 17 -0.94 -1.87 13.20
C ILE A 17 -2.39 -2.23 13.52
N LEU A 18 -2.64 -3.04 14.56
CA LEU A 18 -3.98 -3.48 14.92
C LEU A 18 -4.90 -2.30 15.29
N TYR A 19 -4.38 -1.31 16.00
CA TYR A 19 -5.09 -0.06 16.30
C TYR A 19 -5.52 0.68 15.03
N MET A 20 -4.62 0.80 14.05
CA MET A 20 -4.91 1.44 12.76
C MET A 20 -5.94 0.65 11.95
N LEU A 21 -5.94 -0.68 12.04
CA LEU A 21 -6.95 -1.53 11.39
C LEU A 21 -8.34 -1.36 12.02
N GLU A 22 -8.41 -1.25 13.35
CA GLU A 22 -9.68 -0.96 14.04
C GLU A 22 -10.21 0.43 13.69
N MET A 23 -9.32 1.43 13.54
CA MET A 23 -9.72 2.74 13.05
C MET A 23 -10.24 2.69 11.61
N ALA A 24 -9.58 1.95 10.72
CA ALA A 24 -10.06 1.75 9.35
C ALA A 24 -11.44 1.04 9.32
N LYS A 25 -11.68 0.08 10.21
CA LYS A 25 -12.98 -0.59 10.38
C LYS A 25 -14.08 0.38 10.81
N GLU A 26 -13.77 1.29 11.73
CA GLU A 26 -14.71 2.33 12.16
C GLU A 26 -15.05 3.30 11.02
N PHE A 27 -14.06 3.65 10.18
CA PHE A 27 -14.29 4.44 8.96
C PHE A 27 -15.08 3.69 7.89
N GLU A 28 -14.89 2.38 7.72
CA GLU A 28 -15.74 1.58 6.84
C GLU A 28 -17.21 1.66 7.27
N ALA A 29 -17.49 1.53 8.57
CA ALA A 29 -18.85 1.60 9.10
C ALA A 29 -19.47 3.01 8.95
N HIS A 30 -18.68 4.06 9.23
CA HIS A 30 -19.13 5.45 9.09
C HIS A 30 -18.03 6.30 8.40
N PRO A 31 -18.03 6.35 7.06
CA PRO A 31 -16.93 6.93 6.30
C PRO A 31 -16.93 8.46 6.25
N ASN A 32 -18.09 9.10 6.32
CA ASN A 32 -18.19 10.56 6.18
C ASN A 32 -18.26 11.24 7.56
N ARG A 33 -17.30 12.13 7.84
CA ARG A 33 -17.15 12.86 9.11
C ARG A 33 -16.61 14.26 8.85
N HIS A 34 -16.81 15.20 9.78
CA HIS A 34 -16.21 16.55 9.72
C HIS A 34 -15.07 16.71 10.74
N ILE A 35 -14.35 15.63 11.03
CA ILE A 35 -13.33 15.59 12.11
C ILE A 35 -12.05 16.36 11.74
N LEU A 36 -11.83 16.64 10.46
CA LEU A 36 -10.71 17.42 9.94
C LEU A 36 -11.15 18.80 9.40
N ASP A 37 -12.30 19.32 9.83
CA ASP A 37 -12.73 20.66 9.46
C ASP A 37 -11.66 21.71 9.84
N GLY A 38 -11.35 22.58 8.89
CA GLY A 38 -10.31 23.60 9.03
C GLY A 38 -8.87 23.10 8.79
N LYS A 39 -8.67 21.79 8.56
CA LYS A 39 -7.36 21.23 8.18
C LYS A 39 -7.10 21.30 6.68
N VAL A 40 -5.83 21.43 6.33
CA VAL A 40 -5.36 21.44 4.93
C VAL A 40 -4.40 20.27 4.70
N VAL A 41 -4.74 19.39 3.76
CA VAL A 41 -3.90 18.27 3.31
C VAL A 41 -3.24 18.65 1.97
N ALA A 42 -1.91 18.70 1.95
CA ALA A 42 -1.16 18.89 0.72
C ALA A 42 -0.82 17.54 0.08
N THR A 43 -1.23 17.34 -1.17
CA THR A 43 -0.91 16.15 -1.97
C THR A 43 0.14 16.48 -3.03
N LEU A 44 1.39 16.07 -2.81
CA LEU A 44 2.53 16.38 -3.67
C LEU A 44 2.98 15.13 -4.43
N PHE A 45 2.51 14.96 -5.67
CA PHE A 45 2.81 13.79 -6.49
C PHE A 45 3.83 14.14 -7.58
N PHE A 46 5.08 13.73 -7.37
CA PHE A 46 6.20 13.92 -8.29
C PHE A 46 6.35 12.77 -9.30
N GLU A 47 5.54 11.72 -9.17
CA GLU A 47 5.37 10.66 -10.16
C GLU A 47 3.89 10.34 -10.38
N PRO A 48 3.48 9.89 -11.59
CA PRO A 48 2.08 9.63 -11.90
C PRO A 48 1.42 8.65 -10.94
N SER A 49 0.25 9.03 -10.43
CA SER A 49 -0.59 8.15 -9.61
C SER A 49 -2.05 8.55 -9.66
N THR A 50 -2.91 7.60 -10.06
CA THR A 50 -4.36 7.79 -10.07
C THR A 50 -4.97 7.32 -8.76
N ARG A 51 -4.86 6.01 -8.45
CA ARG A 51 -5.47 5.39 -7.27
C ARG A 51 -4.91 6.00 -5.98
N THR A 52 -3.59 6.12 -5.85
CA THR A 52 -3.03 6.56 -4.58
C THR A 52 -3.46 7.99 -4.26
N ARG A 53 -3.32 8.90 -5.25
CA ARG A 53 -3.73 10.30 -5.10
C ARG A 53 -5.21 10.45 -4.83
N LEU A 54 -6.07 9.93 -5.71
CA LEU A 54 -7.52 10.14 -5.61
C LEU A 54 -8.11 9.60 -4.30
N SER A 55 -7.61 8.48 -3.76
CA SER A 55 -8.11 8.02 -2.45
C SER A 55 -7.70 8.92 -1.29
N PHE A 56 -6.48 9.49 -1.31
CA PHE A 56 -6.07 10.41 -0.26
C PHE A 56 -6.86 11.71 -0.31
N GLU A 57 -7.08 12.25 -1.51
CA GLU A 57 -7.93 13.43 -1.70
C GLU A 57 -9.38 13.14 -1.27
N THR A 58 -9.90 11.97 -1.63
CA THR A 58 -11.25 11.54 -1.22
C THR A 58 -11.33 11.35 0.30
N ALA A 59 -10.33 10.73 0.93
CA ALA A 59 -10.26 10.58 2.39
C ALA A 59 -10.26 11.95 3.08
N ALA A 60 -9.42 12.88 2.62
CA ALA A 60 -9.38 14.24 3.15
C ALA A 60 -10.74 14.93 3.04
N ASN A 61 -11.37 14.87 1.86
CA ASN A 61 -12.68 15.49 1.61
C ASN A 61 -13.78 14.87 2.47
N ARG A 62 -13.81 13.53 2.62
CA ARG A 62 -14.78 12.82 3.46
C ARG A 62 -14.65 13.10 4.94
N LEU A 63 -13.47 13.56 5.36
CA LEU A 63 -13.20 13.99 6.73
C LEU A 63 -13.37 15.51 6.95
N GLY A 64 -13.73 16.28 5.91
CA GLY A 64 -13.94 17.73 6.00
C GLY A 64 -12.70 18.61 5.76
N ALA A 65 -11.54 17.99 5.47
CA ALA A 65 -10.31 18.72 5.17
C ALA A 65 -10.35 19.35 3.77
N ARG A 66 -9.59 20.43 3.58
CA ARG A 66 -9.30 21.00 2.27
C ARG A 66 -8.06 20.34 1.67
N VAL A 67 -8.05 20.17 0.35
CA VAL A 67 -6.92 19.59 -0.39
C VAL A 67 -6.25 20.66 -1.24
N ILE A 68 -4.92 20.73 -1.17
CA ILE A 68 -4.08 21.51 -2.08
C ILE A 68 -2.97 20.61 -2.65
N GLY A 69 -2.27 21.06 -3.71
CA GLY A 69 -1.07 20.37 -4.19
C GLY A 69 -1.03 20.26 -5.71
N PHE A 70 -0.32 19.24 -6.20
CA PHE A 70 -0.10 19.02 -7.63
C PHE A 70 0.07 17.54 -7.96
N SER A 71 -0.24 17.22 -9.22
CA SER A 71 -0.13 15.87 -9.78
C SER A 71 0.93 15.74 -10.89
N ASP A 72 1.51 16.85 -11.34
CA ASP A 72 2.60 16.89 -12.30
C ASP A 72 3.67 17.89 -11.85
N PRO A 73 4.89 17.45 -11.48
CA PRO A 73 5.97 18.36 -11.08
C PRO A 73 6.44 19.27 -12.22
N LYS A 74 6.15 18.93 -13.49
CA LYS A 74 6.46 19.81 -14.62
C LYS A 74 5.62 21.09 -14.60
N ALA A 75 4.46 21.06 -13.94
CA ALA A 75 3.60 22.23 -13.78
C ALA A 75 3.95 23.09 -12.55
N THR A 76 5.02 22.75 -11.81
CA THR A 76 5.41 23.44 -10.57
C THR A 76 6.77 24.13 -10.68
N SER A 77 7.14 24.93 -9.67
CA SER A 77 8.47 25.53 -9.56
C SER A 77 9.61 24.52 -9.43
N SER A 78 9.33 23.25 -9.16
CA SER A 78 10.32 22.17 -9.26
C SER A 78 10.90 22.06 -10.69
N SER A 79 10.11 22.37 -11.72
CA SER A 79 10.60 22.46 -13.11
C SER A 79 11.62 23.58 -13.34
N LYS A 80 11.68 24.56 -12.43
CA LYS A 80 12.62 25.70 -12.44
C LYS A 80 13.87 25.43 -11.60
N GLY A 81 14.07 24.21 -11.12
CA GLY A 81 15.23 23.80 -10.32
C GLY A 81 15.08 23.99 -8.81
N GLU A 82 13.87 24.22 -8.30
CA GLU A 82 13.61 24.28 -6.85
C GLU A 82 13.94 22.94 -6.18
N THR A 83 14.63 22.98 -5.04
CA THR A 83 15.00 21.77 -4.31
C THR A 83 13.78 21.15 -3.62
N LEU A 84 13.82 19.84 -3.36
CA LEU A 84 12.78 19.18 -2.56
C LEU A 84 12.65 19.81 -1.17
N LYS A 85 13.78 20.20 -0.55
CA LYS A 85 13.80 20.86 0.76
C LYS A 85 13.01 22.17 0.75
N ASP A 86 13.27 23.03 -0.24
CA ASP A 86 12.60 24.33 -0.34
C ASP A 86 11.12 24.16 -0.64
N THR A 87 10.78 23.22 -1.53
CA THR A 87 9.39 22.84 -1.82
C THR A 87 8.64 22.41 -0.55
N ILE A 88 9.22 21.49 0.23
CA ILE A 88 8.59 20.98 1.47
C ILE A 88 8.47 22.09 2.50
N LYS A 89 9.50 22.92 2.69
CA LYS A 89 9.45 24.04 3.63
C LYS A 89 8.39 25.06 3.25
N MET A 90 8.27 25.39 1.96
CA MET A 90 7.26 26.31 1.45
C MET A 90 5.85 25.76 1.73
N VAL A 91 5.57 24.51 1.30
CA VAL A 91 4.26 23.87 1.48
C VAL A 91 3.90 23.69 2.95
N SER A 92 4.89 23.46 3.82
CA SER A 92 4.68 23.34 5.27
C SER A 92 4.10 24.59 5.92
N ASN A 93 4.19 25.77 5.29
CA ASN A 93 3.52 26.99 5.78
C ASN A 93 2.01 27.01 5.48
N TYR A 94 1.52 26.13 4.61
CA TYR A 94 0.15 26.17 4.08
C TYR A 94 -0.69 24.96 4.48
N ALA A 95 -0.07 23.89 4.95
CA ALA A 95 -0.71 22.60 5.16
C ALA A 95 -0.46 22.03 6.56
N ASP A 96 -1.45 21.30 7.09
CA ASP A 96 -1.38 20.55 8.34
C ASP A 96 -0.80 19.13 8.14
N ILE A 97 -0.86 18.59 6.92
CA ILE A 97 -0.29 17.29 6.54
C ILE A 97 0.25 17.38 5.12
N ILE A 98 1.36 16.70 4.83
CA ILE A 98 1.87 16.52 3.47
C ILE A 98 1.84 15.03 3.11
N VAL A 99 0.98 14.65 2.17
CA VAL A 99 1.01 13.36 1.49
C VAL A 99 1.88 13.49 0.25
N MET A 100 2.98 12.74 0.16
CA MET A 100 3.90 12.87 -0.97
C MET A 100 4.26 11.55 -1.61
N ARG A 101 4.47 11.59 -2.93
CA ARG A 101 4.95 10.47 -3.73
C ARG A 101 6.09 10.93 -4.61
N HIS A 102 7.22 10.23 -4.58
CA HIS A 102 8.44 10.67 -5.24
C HIS A 102 9.17 9.51 -5.94
N HIS A 103 9.86 9.80 -7.05
CA HIS A 103 10.59 8.78 -7.81
C HIS A 103 11.91 8.35 -7.16
N LEU A 104 12.49 9.21 -6.32
CA LEU A 104 13.68 8.92 -5.50
C LEU A 104 13.31 8.20 -4.21
N GLU A 105 14.07 7.17 -3.88
CA GLU A 105 14.02 6.46 -2.61
C GLU A 105 14.51 7.36 -1.47
N GLY A 106 13.89 7.25 -0.30
CA GLY A 106 14.24 8.05 0.88
C GLY A 106 13.72 9.49 0.84
N ALA A 107 13.08 9.93 -0.25
CA ALA A 107 12.55 11.30 -0.36
C ALA A 107 11.53 11.64 0.73
N ALA A 108 10.66 10.69 1.11
CA ALA A 108 9.69 10.89 2.18
C ALA A 108 10.37 10.96 3.57
N ARG A 109 11.44 10.18 3.79
CA ARG A 109 12.27 10.28 5.01
C ARG A 109 12.91 11.64 5.11
N TYR A 110 13.59 12.06 4.05
CA TYR A 110 14.21 13.38 3.98
C TYR A 110 13.20 14.51 4.24
N ALA A 111 12.02 14.44 3.60
CA ALA A 111 10.96 15.41 3.85
C ALA A 111 10.54 15.46 5.33
N SER A 112 10.44 14.30 5.99
CA SER A 112 10.07 14.22 7.41
C SER A 112 11.11 14.79 8.36
N GLU A 113 12.37 14.90 7.93
CA GLU A 113 13.48 15.47 8.72
C GLU A 113 13.57 16.99 8.57
N VAL A 114 13.07 17.56 7.46
CA VAL A 114 13.19 19.00 7.17
C VAL A 114 11.98 19.83 7.61
N THR A 115 10.89 19.19 8.05
CA THR A 115 9.67 19.85 8.53
C THR A 115 9.10 19.21 9.79
N THR A 116 8.32 19.98 10.55
CA THR A 116 7.52 19.49 11.68
C THR A 116 6.09 19.09 11.28
N VAL A 117 5.67 19.44 10.05
CA VAL A 117 4.39 19.02 9.49
C VAL A 117 4.48 17.52 9.17
N PRO A 118 3.53 16.68 9.62
CA PRO A 118 3.57 15.25 9.35
C PRO A 118 3.61 14.92 7.86
N ILE A 119 4.52 14.01 7.49
CA ILE A 119 4.67 13.47 6.14
C ILE A 119 4.02 12.09 6.08
N VAL A 120 3.22 11.86 5.04
CA VAL A 120 2.70 10.53 4.68
C VAL A 120 3.34 10.08 3.37
N ASN A 121 4.09 8.99 3.44
CA ASN A 121 4.71 8.37 2.27
C ASN A 121 3.66 7.62 1.42
N ALA A 122 3.35 8.17 0.27
CA ALA A 122 2.49 7.59 -0.76
C ALA A 122 3.29 6.84 -1.86
N GLY A 123 4.58 6.59 -1.61
CA GLY A 123 5.51 5.84 -2.44
C GLY A 123 6.80 6.61 -2.71
N ASP A 124 7.96 6.02 -2.40
CA ASP A 124 9.28 6.60 -2.67
C ASP A 124 10.16 5.63 -3.47
N GLY A 125 10.29 5.84 -4.78
CA GLY A 125 11.09 4.98 -5.66
C GLY A 125 10.65 3.50 -5.61
N ALA A 126 11.60 2.56 -5.48
CA ALA A 126 11.30 1.14 -5.26
C ALA A 126 11.36 0.74 -3.77
N ASN A 127 11.48 1.71 -2.86
CA ASN A 127 11.72 1.47 -1.43
C ASN A 127 10.46 1.06 -0.67
N GLN A 128 9.55 1.99 -0.34
CA GLN A 128 8.39 1.68 0.51
C GLN A 128 7.07 2.26 -0.01
N HIS A 129 5.96 1.64 0.41
CA HIS A 129 4.61 2.18 0.21
C HIS A 129 3.70 1.88 1.42
N PRO A 130 3.91 2.52 2.59
CA PRO A 130 3.25 2.13 3.84
C PRO A 130 1.72 2.27 3.80
N SER A 131 1.19 3.27 3.09
CA SER A 131 -0.26 3.43 2.92
C SER A 131 -0.92 2.32 2.11
N GLN A 132 -0.21 1.71 1.15
CA GLN A 132 -0.67 0.51 0.45
C GLN A 132 -0.60 -0.70 1.37
N THR A 133 0.46 -0.84 2.16
CA THR A 133 0.53 -1.95 3.13
C THR A 133 -0.60 -1.88 4.16
N MET A 134 -0.96 -0.70 4.65
CA MET A 134 -2.08 -0.57 5.58
C MET A 134 -3.41 -1.06 5.00
N LEU A 135 -3.71 -0.72 3.74
CA LEU A 135 -4.95 -1.18 3.10
C LEU A 135 -4.90 -2.68 2.74
N ASP A 136 -3.72 -3.21 2.45
CA ASP A 136 -3.50 -4.64 2.22
C ASP A 136 -3.76 -5.41 3.50
N LEU A 137 -3.14 -5.02 4.62
CA LEU A 137 -3.35 -5.60 5.95
C LEU A 137 -4.82 -5.52 6.37
N TYR A 138 -5.47 -4.39 6.13
CA TYR A 138 -6.90 -4.26 6.44
C TYR A 138 -7.76 -5.20 5.60
N SER A 139 -7.44 -5.36 4.31
CA SER A 139 -8.14 -6.29 3.43
C SER A 139 -7.94 -7.76 3.83
N ILE A 140 -6.71 -8.13 4.21
CA ILE A 140 -6.40 -9.47 4.73
C ILE A 140 -7.15 -9.71 6.05
N TYR A 141 -7.01 -8.80 7.02
CA TYR A 141 -7.67 -8.92 8.31
C TYR A 141 -9.19 -9.02 8.19
N LYS A 142 -9.81 -8.19 7.35
CA LYS A 142 -11.25 -8.20 7.11
C LYS A 142 -11.74 -9.52 6.51
N THR A 143 -10.96 -10.12 5.62
CA THR A 143 -11.38 -11.32 4.89
C THR A 143 -11.05 -12.63 5.60
N GLN A 144 -9.95 -12.65 6.37
CA GLN A 144 -9.50 -13.84 7.11
C GLN A 144 -9.92 -13.81 8.59
N GLY A 145 -10.34 -12.65 9.11
CA GLY A 145 -10.66 -12.45 10.54
C GLY A 145 -9.43 -12.37 11.44
N THR A 146 -8.23 -12.58 10.90
CA THR A 146 -6.95 -12.57 11.60
C THR A 146 -5.82 -12.20 10.63
N LEU A 147 -4.67 -11.82 11.18
CA LEU A 147 -3.40 -11.77 10.43
C LEU A 147 -2.47 -12.93 10.80
N GLU A 148 -2.81 -13.69 11.85
CA GLU A 148 -1.95 -14.72 12.43
C GLU A 148 -1.92 -15.99 11.59
N ASN A 149 -0.72 -16.55 11.39
CA ASN A 149 -0.49 -17.88 10.81
C ASN A 149 -1.05 -18.08 9.39
N LEU A 150 -1.10 -17.03 8.58
CA LEU A 150 -1.61 -17.10 7.21
C LEU A 150 -0.56 -17.61 6.22
N ASN A 151 -1.01 -18.41 5.24
CA ASN A 151 -0.22 -18.75 4.06
C ASN A 151 -0.43 -17.69 2.97
N ILE A 152 0.61 -16.88 2.72
CA ILE A 152 0.55 -15.73 1.80
C ILE A 152 1.43 -15.99 0.59
N PHE A 153 0.80 -16.07 -0.58
CA PHE A 153 1.43 -16.33 -1.85
C PHE A 153 1.64 -15.01 -2.59
N LEU A 154 2.89 -14.64 -2.85
CA LEU A 154 3.27 -13.43 -3.57
C LEU A 154 3.73 -13.84 -4.98
N VAL A 155 3.05 -13.35 -6.01
CA VAL A 155 3.24 -13.82 -7.39
C VAL A 155 3.58 -12.67 -8.34
N GLY A 156 4.61 -12.84 -9.15
CA GLY A 156 4.98 -11.91 -10.23
C GLY A 156 6.34 -11.25 -10.02
N ASP A 157 6.36 -9.93 -10.16
CA ASP A 157 7.56 -9.10 -9.96
C ASP A 157 7.81 -8.87 -8.46
N LEU A 158 8.64 -9.74 -7.86
CA LEU A 158 9.04 -9.62 -6.45
C LEU A 158 10.33 -8.82 -6.28
N LYS A 159 11.08 -8.60 -7.36
CA LYS A 159 12.32 -7.82 -7.35
C LYS A 159 12.07 -6.32 -7.19
N TYR A 160 11.13 -5.78 -7.96
CA TYR A 160 10.83 -4.34 -7.96
C TYR A 160 9.54 -4.00 -7.21
N GLY A 161 8.78 -5.01 -6.77
CA GLY A 161 7.49 -4.87 -6.10
C GLY A 161 7.56 -4.25 -4.70
N ARG A 162 7.71 -2.92 -4.58
CA ARG A 162 7.72 -2.22 -3.28
C ARG A 162 6.54 -2.56 -2.35
N THR A 163 5.38 -2.89 -2.91
CA THR A 163 4.19 -3.28 -2.13
C THR A 163 4.39 -4.63 -1.44
N VAL A 164 5.03 -5.60 -2.11
CA VAL A 164 5.33 -6.91 -1.51
C VAL A 164 6.41 -6.81 -0.45
N HIS A 165 7.40 -5.95 -0.66
CA HIS A 165 8.46 -5.67 0.32
C HIS A 165 7.89 -5.08 1.61
N SER A 166 7.08 -4.02 1.51
CA SER A 166 6.44 -3.42 2.68
C SER A 166 5.46 -4.38 3.37
N LEU A 167 4.70 -5.19 2.62
CA LEU A 167 3.79 -6.19 3.20
C LEU A 167 4.55 -7.28 3.98
N LEU A 168 5.65 -7.80 3.42
CA LEU A 168 6.51 -8.78 4.07
C LEU A 168 7.02 -8.26 5.42
N MET A 169 7.52 -7.03 5.45
CA MET A 169 8.03 -6.42 6.68
C MET A 169 6.92 -6.23 7.74
N ALA A 170 5.72 -5.82 7.33
CA ALA A 170 4.62 -5.60 8.26
C ALA A 170 4.06 -6.91 8.83
N MET A 171 3.99 -7.96 7.99
CA MET A 171 3.46 -9.27 8.39
C MET A 171 4.36 -10.02 9.37
N ARG A 172 5.63 -9.60 9.59
CA ARG A 172 6.55 -10.24 10.55
C ARG A 172 5.97 -10.44 11.95
N HIS A 173 5.04 -9.58 12.34
CA HIS A 173 4.42 -9.58 13.66
C HIS A 173 3.37 -10.69 13.87
N PHE A 174 3.00 -11.41 12.80
CA PHE A 174 1.84 -12.32 12.79
C PHE A 174 2.16 -13.75 12.30
N ASN A 175 3.42 -14.17 12.44
CA ASN A 175 3.88 -15.53 12.09
C ASN A 175 3.40 -16.05 10.70
N PRO A 176 3.63 -15.31 9.60
CA PRO A 176 3.18 -15.71 8.27
C PRO A 176 4.06 -16.84 7.71
N THR A 177 3.50 -17.60 6.78
CA THR A 177 4.28 -18.44 5.84
C THR A 177 4.17 -17.85 4.46
N PHE A 178 5.27 -17.34 3.91
CA PHE A 178 5.29 -16.78 2.57
C PHE A 178 5.61 -17.84 1.51
N HIS A 179 4.98 -17.71 0.34
CA HIS A 179 5.33 -18.45 -0.85
C HIS A 179 5.67 -17.42 -1.94
N PHE A 180 6.95 -17.37 -2.33
CA PHE A 180 7.44 -16.48 -3.37
C PHE A 180 7.37 -17.18 -4.71
N ILE A 181 6.54 -16.69 -5.63
CA ILE A 181 6.38 -17.22 -6.98
C ILE A 181 6.86 -16.17 -7.98
N ALA A 182 8.05 -16.37 -8.54
CA ALA A 182 8.73 -15.41 -9.40
C ALA A 182 9.58 -16.15 -10.45
N PRO A 183 9.68 -15.64 -11.70
CA PRO A 183 10.74 -16.11 -12.59
C PRO A 183 12.10 -15.70 -12.01
N ASP A 184 13.16 -16.35 -12.47
CA ASP A 184 14.52 -16.17 -11.93
C ASP A 184 14.98 -14.71 -11.94
N GLU A 185 14.60 -13.97 -12.97
CA GLU A 185 14.94 -12.57 -13.17
C GLU A 185 14.25 -11.62 -12.18
N LEU A 186 13.13 -12.06 -11.58
CA LEU A 186 12.26 -11.26 -10.72
C LEU A 186 12.09 -11.83 -9.30
N ARG A 187 12.99 -12.73 -8.89
CA ARG A 187 12.99 -13.30 -7.54
C ARG A 187 13.07 -12.23 -6.45
N MET A 188 12.59 -12.61 -5.26
CA MET A 188 12.72 -11.80 -4.05
C MET A 188 14.20 -11.43 -3.82
N PRO A 189 14.55 -10.14 -3.67
CA PRO A 189 15.93 -9.71 -3.44
C PRO A 189 16.52 -10.34 -2.17
N GLU A 190 17.84 -10.55 -2.17
CA GLU A 190 18.52 -11.24 -1.07
C GLU A 190 18.38 -10.50 0.26
N GLU A 191 18.34 -9.16 0.25
CA GLU A 191 18.11 -8.35 1.45
C GLU A 191 16.80 -8.71 2.18
N TYR A 192 15.72 -9.00 1.46
CA TYR A 192 14.45 -9.40 2.07
C TYR A 192 14.46 -10.86 2.53
N LYS A 193 15.26 -11.72 1.89
CA LYS A 193 15.50 -13.08 2.37
C LYS A 193 16.37 -13.10 3.64
N ILE A 194 17.37 -12.22 3.74
CA ILE A 194 18.13 -11.97 4.97
C ILE A 194 17.18 -11.51 6.06
N TYR A 195 16.33 -10.51 5.78
CA TYR A 195 15.32 -10.02 6.71
C TYR A 195 14.40 -11.13 7.21
N CYS A 196 13.95 -12.04 6.32
CA CYS A 196 13.15 -13.19 6.73
C CYS A 196 13.89 -14.09 7.72
N ARG A 197 15.19 -14.37 7.48
CA ARG A 197 16.02 -15.18 8.40
C ARG A 197 16.22 -14.50 9.75
N GLU A 198 16.49 -13.20 9.76
CA GLU A 198 16.68 -12.42 10.99
C GLU A 198 15.42 -12.34 11.85
N HIS A 199 14.24 -12.33 11.22
CA HIS A 199 12.94 -12.26 11.88
C HIS A 199 12.21 -13.61 12.00
N ASN A 200 12.86 -14.72 11.66
CA ASN A 200 12.27 -16.08 11.68
C ASN A 200 10.97 -16.20 10.86
N ILE A 201 10.88 -15.47 9.75
CA ILE A 201 9.76 -15.52 8.81
C ILE A 201 9.95 -16.73 7.89
N LYS A 202 8.95 -17.62 7.87
CA LYS A 202 8.98 -18.81 7.01
C LYS A 202 8.70 -18.41 5.57
N TYR A 203 9.48 -18.93 4.63
CA TYR A 203 9.18 -18.78 3.22
C TYR A 203 9.59 -20.01 2.39
N VAL A 204 8.94 -20.18 1.24
CA VAL A 204 9.29 -21.15 0.19
C VAL A 204 9.33 -20.43 -1.16
N GLU A 205 10.30 -20.76 -2.00
CA GLU A 205 10.45 -20.19 -3.34
C GLU A 205 9.96 -21.18 -4.40
N HIS A 206 9.21 -20.69 -5.38
CA HIS A 206 8.66 -21.45 -6.51
C HIS A 206 8.93 -20.68 -7.81
N THR A 207 9.26 -21.40 -8.87
CA THR A 207 9.30 -20.87 -10.24
C THR A 207 8.04 -21.21 -11.03
N ASP A 208 7.33 -22.25 -10.62
CA ASP A 208 6.09 -22.68 -11.26
C ASP A 208 4.88 -21.99 -10.62
N PHE A 209 3.88 -21.69 -11.45
CA PHE A 209 2.61 -21.11 -11.02
C PHE A 209 1.47 -22.01 -11.50
N THR A 210 1.09 -22.97 -10.65
CA THR A 210 0.09 -23.99 -10.96
C THR A 210 -1.01 -24.02 -9.90
N GLU A 211 -2.11 -24.71 -10.22
CA GLU A 211 -3.29 -24.86 -9.35
C GLU A 211 -2.92 -25.56 -8.03
N GLU A 212 -2.02 -26.55 -8.10
CA GLU A 212 -1.55 -27.32 -6.95
C GLU A 212 -0.71 -26.47 -5.99
N ILE A 213 0.16 -25.61 -6.53
CA ILE A 213 1.02 -24.74 -5.72
C ILE A 213 0.17 -23.76 -4.92
N ILE A 214 -0.84 -23.15 -5.54
CA ILE A 214 -1.70 -22.15 -4.89
C ILE A 214 -2.87 -22.75 -4.09
N ALA A 215 -3.04 -24.07 -4.08
CA ALA A 215 -4.19 -24.75 -3.47
C ALA A 215 -4.38 -24.37 -1.99
N ASP A 216 -3.27 -24.22 -1.25
CA ASP A 216 -3.22 -23.94 0.18
C ASP A 216 -3.15 -22.44 0.55
N ALA A 217 -3.30 -21.56 -0.43
CA ALA A 217 -3.24 -20.12 -0.19
C ALA A 217 -4.45 -19.61 0.61
N ASP A 218 -4.20 -18.84 1.67
CA ASP A 218 -5.22 -18.01 2.31
C ASP A 218 -5.31 -16.66 1.59
N ILE A 219 -4.15 -16.14 1.17
CA ILE A 219 -4.03 -14.92 0.36
C ILE A 219 -3.16 -15.22 -0.86
N LEU A 220 -3.68 -14.88 -2.05
CA LEU A 220 -2.92 -14.85 -3.30
C LEU A 220 -2.75 -13.39 -3.72
N TYR A 221 -1.57 -12.84 -3.50
CA TYR A 221 -1.22 -11.46 -3.82
C TYR A 221 -0.46 -11.41 -5.14
N MET A 222 -1.16 -10.99 -6.18
CA MET A 222 -0.62 -10.86 -7.53
C MET A 222 0.03 -9.49 -7.72
N THR A 223 1.13 -9.42 -8.48
CA THR A 223 1.80 -8.16 -8.82
C THR A 223 1.94 -7.96 -10.32
N ARG A 224 1.94 -6.69 -10.73
CA ARG A 224 2.22 -6.28 -12.10
C ARG A 224 3.73 -6.26 -12.35
N VAL A 225 4.17 -6.80 -13.48
CA VAL A 225 5.53 -6.62 -13.99
C VAL A 225 5.79 -5.15 -14.31
N GLN A 226 6.77 -4.53 -13.63
CA GLN A 226 7.06 -3.10 -13.76
C GLN A 226 7.90 -2.81 -15.00
N ARG A 227 7.25 -2.69 -16.16
CA ARG A 227 7.90 -2.35 -17.44
C ARG A 227 8.90 -1.19 -17.32
N GLU A 228 8.54 -0.17 -16.55
CA GLU A 228 9.35 1.03 -16.33
C GLU A 228 10.68 0.80 -15.60
N ARG A 229 10.92 -0.39 -15.04
CA ARG A 229 12.16 -0.76 -14.33
C ARG A 229 13.13 -1.59 -15.17
N PHE A 230 12.72 -2.00 -16.37
CA PHE A 230 13.58 -2.75 -17.28
C PHE A 230 14.36 -1.79 -18.19
N THR A 231 15.67 -1.99 -18.28
CA THR A 231 16.54 -1.31 -19.24
C THR A 231 16.44 -1.94 -20.63
N ASP A 232 16.27 -3.27 -20.69
CA ASP A 232 16.04 -4.02 -21.92
C ASP A 232 14.56 -4.44 -22.05
N LEU A 233 13.90 -3.98 -23.11
CA LEU A 233 12.52 -4.34 -23.40
C LEU A 233 12.37 -5.82 -23.75
N MET A 234 13.41 -6.49 -24.26
CA MET A 234 13.33 -7.92 -24.54
C MET A 234 13.21 -8.77 -23.27
N GLU A 235 13.89 -8.38 -22.18
CA GLU A 235 13.74 -9.03 -20.87
C GLU A 235 12.31 -8.89 -20.35
N TYR A 236 11.74 -7.68 -20.44
CA TYR A 236 10.35 -7.43 -20.07
C TYR A 236 9.37 -8.31 -20.85
N GLU A 237 9.53 -8.40 -22.17
CA GLU A 237 8.65 -9.20 -23.04
C GLU A 237 8.67 -10.70 -22.69
N ARG A 238 9.82 -11.23 -22.21
CA ARG A 238 9.94 -12.63 -21.76
C ARG A 238 9.15 -12.91 -20.50
N VAL A 239 9.08 -11.97 -19.56
CA VAL A 239 8.52 -12.21 -18.22
C VAL A 239 7.08 -11.70 -18.03
N LYS A 240 6.61 -10.74 -18.84
CA LYS A 240 5.33 -10.03 -18.63
C LYS A 240 4.08 -10.91 -18.62
N ASN A 241 4.11 -12.06 -19.29
CA ASN A 241 2.96 -12.97 -19.45
C ASN A 241 3.23 -14.37 -18.87
N VAL A 242 4.30 -14.53 -18.08
CA VAL A 242 4.69 -15.85 -17.53
C VAL A 242 3.67 -16.33 -16.50
N TYR A 243 3.17 -15.43 -15.65
CA TYR A 243 2.16 -15.76 -14.65
C TYR A 243 0.85 -15.04 -14.95
N ILE A 244 -0.13 -15.82 -15.39
CA ILE A 244 -1.49 -15.37 -15.66
C ILE A 244 -2.43 -16.20 -14.81
N LEU A 245 -3.05 -15.57 -13.82
CA LEU A 245 -4.09 -16.20 -13.01
C LEU A 245 -5.36 -16.33 -13.84
N ARG A 246 -5.91 -17.54 -13.90
CA ARG A 246 -7.17 -17.86 -14.59
C ARG A 246 -8.17 -18.46 -13.62
N ASN A 247 -9.46 -18.34 -13.91
CA ASN A 247 -10.50 -18.82 -13.00
C ASN A 247 -10.42 -20.33 -12.72
N LYS A 248 -10.02 -21.11 -13.74
CA LYS A 248 -9.80 -22.57 -13.62
C LYS A 248 -8.81 -22.92 -12.49
N MET A 249 -7.77 -22.11 -12.31
CA MET A 249 -6.75 -22.35 -11.29
C MET A 249 -7.29 -22.24 -9.85
N LEU A 250 -8.51 -21.73 -9.69
CA LEU A 250 -9.16 -21.48 -8.40
C LEU A 250 -10.11 -22.61 -7.98
N GLU A 251 -10.32 -23.63 -8.80
CA GLU A 251 -11.30 -24.70 -8.57
C GLU A 251 -10.99 -25.51 -7.29
N HIS A 252 -9.71 -25.76 -7.03
CA HIS A 252 -9.24 -26.58 -5.90
C HIS A 252 -8.59 -25.76 -4.77
N THR A 253 -8.65 -24.43 -4.85
CA THR A 253 -8.10 -23.58 -3.79
C THR A 253 -9.07 -23.43 -2.64
N ARG A 254 -8.55 -23.11 -1.44
CA ARG A 254 -9.36 -22.99 -0.23
C ARG A 254 -10.57 -22.05 -0.39
N PRO A 255 -11.71 -22.34 0.27
CA PRO A 255 -12.88 -21.46 0.22
C PRO A 255 -12.63 -20.04 0.77
N ASN A 256 -11.73 -19.91 1.76
CA ASN A 256 -11.35 -18.63 2.36
C ASN A 256 -10.32 -17.84 1.53
N LEU A 257 -9.77 -18.41 0.44
CA LEU A 257 -8.81 -17.72 -0.41
C LEU A 257 -9.35 -16.36 -0.85
N ARG A 258 -8.54 -15.31 -0.71
CA ARG A 258 -8.77 -14.03 -1.37
C ARG A 258 -7.61 -13.60 -2.24
N ILE A 259 -7.95 -13.12 -3.43
CA ILE A 259 -7.00 -12.66 -4.44
C ILE A 259 -6.88 -11.15 -4.32
N LEU A 260 -5.68 -10.71 -3.99
CA LEU A 260 -5.31 -9.30 -3.85
C LEU A 260 -4.41 -8.87 -5.00
N HIS A 261 -4.50 -7.60 -5.37
CA HIS A 261 -3.66 -6.99 -6.39
C HIS A 261 -3.61 -5.47 -6.17
N PRO A 262 -2.43 -4.82 -6.07
CA PRO A 262 -2.32 -3.39 -5.74
C PRO A 262 -2.80 -2.46 -6.86
N LEU A 263 -2.96 -3.01 -8.07
CA LEU A 263 -3.42 -2.35 -9.30
C LEU A 263 -2.45 -1.25 -9.82
N PRO A 264 -2.42 -1.00 -11.14
CA PRO A 264 -3.30 -1.53 -12.17
C PRO A 264 -2.90 -2.95 -12.55
N ARG A 265 -3.85 -3.75 -13.04
CA ARG A 265 -3.51 -5.00 -13.72
C ARG A 265 -3.35 -4.78 -15.22
N VAL A 266 -2.55 -5.61 -15.87
CA VAL A 266 -2.42 -5.65 -17.34
C VAL A 266 -2.97 -6.97 -17.87
N ASN A 267 -2.25 -8.06 -17.66
CA ASN A 267 -2.57 -9.41 -18.16
C ASN A 267 -2.42 -10.51 -17.10
N GLU A 268 -1.77 -10.20 -15.98
CA GLU A 268 -1.41 -11.12 -14.90
C GLU A 268 -2.64 -11.73 -14.19
N ILE A 269 -3.82 -11.11 -14.32
CA ILE A 269 -5.10 -11.66 -13.90
C ILE A 269 -6.05 -11.60 -15.09
N ALA A 270 -6.52 -12.75 -15.55
CA ALA A 270 -7.50 -12.83 -16.63
C ALA A 270 -8.88 -12.33 -16.15
N TYR A 271 -9.66 -11.76 -17.07
CA TYR A 271 -10.98 -11.18 -16.77
C TYR A 271 -12.00 -12.20 -16.28
N ASP A 272 -11.82 -13.50 -16.57
CA ASP A 272 -12.69 -14.57 -16.08
C ASP A 272 -12.60 -14.75 -14.55
N VAL A 273 -11.56 -14.20 -13.91
CA VAL A 273 -11.40 -14.20 -12.45
C VAL A 273 -12.31 -13.16 -11.78
N ASP A 274 -12.75 -12.12 -12.48
CA ASP A 274 -13.48 -10.97 -11.89
C ASP A 274 -14.77 -11.38 -11.19
N ASP A 275 -15.51 -12.31 -11.80
CA ASP A 275 -16.78 -12.79 -11.27
C ASP A 275 -16.60 -13.88 -10.21
N ASN A 276 -15.37 -14.34 -9.96
CA ASN A 276 -15.11 -15.31 -8.91
C ASN A 276 -15.22 -14.64 -7.53
N PRO A 277 -15.97 -15.21 -6.57
CA PRO A 277 -16.10 -14.64 -5.21
C PRO A 277 -14.78 -14.53 -4.42
N LYS A 278 -13.72 -15.21 -4.88
CA LYS A 278 -12.37 -15.10 -4.31
C LYS A 278 -11.64 -13.83 -4.78
N ALA A 279 -12.07 -13.19 -5.88
CA ALA A 279 -11.50 -11.94 -6.35
C ALA A 279 -11.84 -10.78 -5.41
N TYR A 280 -10.82 -10.09 -4.90
CA TYR A 280 -11.00 -9.04 -3.89
C TYR A 280 -10.22 -7.75 -4.16
N TYR A 281 -9.55 -7.63 -5.30
CA TYR A 281 -8.68 -6.49 -5.63
C TYR A 281 -9.44 -5.17 -5.85
N PHE A 282 -10.72 -5.20 -6.24
CA PHE A 282 -11.53 -3.97 -6.31
C PHE A 282 -11.99 -3.51 -4.93
N GLN A 283 -12.44 -4.44 -4.09
CA GLN A 283 -12.79 -4.19 -2.69
C GLN A 283 -11.57 -3.75 -1.89
N GLN A 284 -10.39 -4.31 -2.17
CA GLN A 284 -9.10 -3.85 -1.64
C GLN A 284 -8.85 -2.38 -2.00
N ALA A 285 -9.09 -1.96 -3.25
CA ALA A 285 -8.95 -0.56 -3.63
C ALA A 285 -9.90 0.36 -2.85
N GLN A 286 -11.14 -0.09 -2.59
CA GLN A 286 -12.10 0.62 -1.75
C GLN A 286 -11.62 0.70 -0.29
N ASN A 287 -11.11 -0.39 0.27
CA ASN A 287 -10.52 -0.43 1.61
C ASN A 287 -9.35 0.56 1.76
N GLY A 288 -8.69 0.89 0.65
CA GLY A 288 -7.69 1.96 0.56
C GLY A 288 -8.19 3.34 0.96
N LEU A 289 -9.49 3.61 0.88
CA LEU A 289 -10.07 4.86 1.34
C LEU A 289 -10.08 4.92 2.88
N TYR A 290 -10.65 3.89 3.52
CA TYR A 290 -10.80 3.83 4.98
C TYR A 290 -9.45 3.75 5.70
N ALA A 291 -8.51 2.98 5.15
CA ALA A 291 -7.15 2.92 5.66
C ALA A 291 -6.47 4.30 5.64
N ARG A 292 -6.79 5.14 4.65
CA ARG A 292 -6.20 6.48 4.53
C ARG A 292 -6.91 7.52 5.38
N GLU A 293 -8.21 7.39 5.61
CA GLU A 293 -8.91 8.16 6.63
C GLU A 293 -8.27 7.91 8.02
N ALA A 294 -7.98 6.65 8.33
CA ALA A 294 -7.25 6.27 9.54
C ALA A 294 -5.83 6.89 9.58
N ILE A 295 -5.06 6.78 8.50
CA ILE A 295 -3.71 7.38 8.41
C ILE A 295 -3.75 8.90 8.64
N LEU A 296 -4.65 9.63 7.98
CA LEU A 296 -4.76 11.08 8.12
C LEU A 296 -5.09 11.48 9.57
N CYS A 297 -6.01 10.76 10.21
CA CYS A 297 -6.35 11.01 11.61
C CYS A 297 -5.15 10.72 12.53
N ASP A 298 -4.48 9.59 12.32
CA ASP A 298 -3.40 9.13 13.18
C ASP A 298 -2.19 10.08 13.17
N VAL A 299 -1.76 10.53 11.98
CA VAL A 299 -0.62 11.45 11.87
C VAL A 299 -0.93 12.83 12.44
N LEU A 300 -2.22 13.22 12.49
CA LEU A 300 -2.69 14.42 13.18
C LEU A 300 -2.91 14.22 14.68
N GLY A 301 -2.79 12.98 15.18
CA GLY A 301 -2.99 12.67 16.58
C GLY A 301 -4.42 12.48 17.02
N ILE A 302 -5.35 12.32 16.09
CA ILE A 302 -6.75 12.06 16.38
C ILE A 302 -6.89 10.60 16.76
N THR A 303 -7.43 10.37 17.95
CA THR A 303 -7.56 9.04 18.54
C THR A 303 -8.79 8.30 18.02
N LEU A 304 -8.79 6.97 18.14
CA LEU A 304 -9.93 6.12 17.79
C LEU A 304 -11.19 6.51 18.59
N ASP A 305 -11.02 6.93 19.85
CA ASP A 305 -12.14 7.39 20.68
C ASP A 305 -12.74 8.70 20.15
N GLU A 306 -11.90 9.62 19.67
CA GLU A 306 -12.37 10.85 19.01
C GLU A 306 -13.07 10.54 17.69
N VAL A 307 -12.52 9.60 16.89
CA VAL A 307 -13.19 9.09 15.69
C VAL A 307 -14.57 8.55 16.07
N LYS A 308 -14.68 7.58 16.99
CA LYS A 308 -15.95 6.99 17.43
C LYS A 308 -16.96 8.01 17.96
N LYS A 309 -16.50 9.06 18.66
CA LYS A 309 -17.36 10.15 19.17
C LYS A 309 -17.82 11.11 18.09
N SER A 310 -17.02 11.33 17.05
CA SER A 310 -17.41 12.05 15.84
C SER A 310 -18.47 11.23 15.11
N LYS A 311 -19.73 11.38 15.53
CA LYS A 311 -20.90 10.78 14.86
C LYS A 311 -20.80 11.07 13.37
N GLY A 312 -21.00 10.03 12.55
CA GLY A 312 -21.05 10.20 11.10
C GLY A 312 -22.03 11.31 10.74
N VAL A 313 -21.66 12.14 9.76
CA VAL A 313 -22.60 13.11 9.20
C VAL A 313 -23.67 12.25 8.52
N ILE A 314 -24.88 12.26 9.07
CA ILE A 314 -26.00 11.56 8.46
C ILE A 314 -26.11 12.10 7.02
N GLN A 315 -26.03 11.20 6.04
CA GLN A 315 -26.18 11.51 4.62
C GLN A 315 -27.51 12.20 4.34
#